data_AF-A0A0B5QYZ0-F1
#
_entry.id   AF-A0A0B5QYZ0-F1
#
_cell.length_a   1.000
_cell.length_b   1.000
_cell.length_c   1.000
_cell.angle_alpha   90.00
_cell.angle_beta   90.00
_cell.angle_gamma   90.00
#
_symmetry.space_group_name_H-M   'P 1'
#
loop_
_entity.id
_entity.type
_entity.pdbx_description
1 polymer ?
#
loop_
_entity_poly.entity_id
_entity_poly.type
_entity_poly.pdbx_seq_one_letter_code
_entity_poly.pdbx_strand_id
1 'polypeptide(L)'
;MFGSFITMLTGIRILKNINKSLLGIIKYEKPIDKGIEIAGYDYDSVQDIFYSNMNAWQRNMGYSRLYDEASAPFGMIVDCEPIYFKYNNRIWLIELWKGQYDLNTGCEVGVYTAEKPILNLPEVYKYMFYNCASDEDRLTISLSLKKNGKTLFALDDKHWWLAGFKLGEYSEPSELVMYLNITLKDEEMCSSFVEAIKKIGYEENKEFIVNGNTVGLTFDKPHTTQPITRTEQTDKIIQMKNKLLCDKYNDITRVYSNLTDKINAIQKQAPEIYSEIVDKAVLRKYLRSMKNTETE
;
A
#
# COMPACT_ATOMS: atom_id res chain seq x y z
N MET A 1 -30.30 9.51 -22.43
CA MET A 1 -29.45 8.86 -23.45
C MET A 1 -28.47 9.84 -24.14
N PHE A 2 -28.00 10.90 -23.45
CA PHE A 2 -27.06 11.89 -24.01
C PHE A 2 -25.75 12.04 -23.20
N GLY A 3 -25.59 11.30 -22.09
CA GLY A 3 -24.38 11.34 -21.25
C GLY A 3 -23.23 10.44 -21.73
N SER A 4 -23.52 9.43 -22.56
CA SER A 4 -22.56 8.40 -22.98
C SER A 4 -21.67 8.84 -24.16
N PHE A 5 -22.08 9.85 -24.93
CA PHE A 5 -21.32 10.35 -26.09
C PHE A 5 -20.28 11.41 -25.70
N ILE A 6 -20.58 12.18 -24.64
CA ILE A 6 -19.66 13.17 -24.07
C ILE A 6 -18.50 12.45 -23.35
N THR A 7 -18.75 11.35 -22.65
CA THR A 7 -17.70 10.52 -22.03
C THR A 7 -16.77 9.88 -23.06
N MET A 8 -17.26 9.51 -24.25
CA MET A 8 -16.44 8.94 -25.33
C MET A 8 -15.53 9.98 -26.01
N LEU A 9 -16.02 11.21 -26.25
CA LEU A 9 -15.22 12.32 -26.78
C LEU A 9 -14.21 12.86 -25.76
N THR A 10 -14.58 12.86 -24.47
CA THR A 10 -13.65 13.17 -23.37
C THR A 10 -12.59 12.07 -23.27
N GLY A 11 -12.96 10.79 -23.40
CA GLY A 11 -12.06 9.64 -23.48
C GLY A 11 -11.05 9.72 -24.62
N ILE A 12 -11.45 10.16 -25.82
CA ILE A 12 -10.54 10.35 -26.97
C ILE A 12 -9.56 11.53 -26.73
N ARG A 13 -10.01 12.59 -26.04
CA ARG A 13 -9.16 13.74 -25.67
C ARG A 13 -8.21 13.40 -24.52
N ILE A 14 -8.66 12.56 -23.58
CA ILE A 14 -7.89 11.93 -22.50
C ILE A 14 -6.80 11.01 -23.11
N LEU A 15 -7.14 10.15 -24.06
CA LEU A 15 -6.18 9.30 -24.81
C LEU A 15 -5.12 10.11 -25.55
N LYS A 16 -5.48 11.23 -26.19
CA LYS A 16 -4.53 12.13 -26.86
C LYS A 16 -3.56 12.83 -25.89
N ASN A 17 -4.02 13.21 -24.69
CA ASN A 17 -3.17 13.82 -23.66
C ASN A 17 -2.30 12.79 -22.91
N ILE A 18 -2.81 11.57 -22.69
CA ILE A 18 -2.05 10.41 -22.19
C ILE A 18 -0.87 10.13 -23.11
N ASN A 19 -1.08 10.10 -24.43
CA ASN A 19 -0.03 9.87 -25.41
C ASN A 19 1.08 10.95 -25.34
N LYS A 20 0.71 12.20 -25.05
CA LYS A 20 1.66 13.33 -24.91
C LYS A 20 2.47 13.29 -23.60
N SER A 21 1.87 12.79 -22.52
CA SER A 21 2.53 12.52 -21.23
C SER A 21 3.52 11.36 -21.32
N LEU A 22 3.13 10.26 -21.96
CA LEU A 22 3.98 9.12 -22.27
C LEU A 22 5.20 9.53 -23.10
N LEU A 23 5.00 10.34 -24.14
CA LEU A 23 6.07 10.94 -24.94
C LEU A 23 7.07 11.77 -24.12
N GLY A 24 6.64 12.35 -22.99
CA GLY A 24 7.49 13.10 -22.07
C GLY A 24 8.31 12.21 -21.13
N ILE A 25 7.80 11.04 -20.75
CA ILE A 25 8.51 10.05 -19.92
C ILE A 25 9.60 9.35 -20.74
N ILE A 26 9.31 9.05 -22.01
CA ILE A 26 10.21 8.38 -22.96
C ILE A 26 11.47 9.23 -23.30
N LYS A 27 11.47 10.53 -22.97
CA LYS A 27 12.57 11.47 -23.30
C LYS A 27 13.71 11.57 -22.27
N TYR A 28 13.67 10.80 -21.17
CA TYR A 28 14.71 10.84 -20.13
C TYR A 28 15.67 9.65 -20.24
N GLU A 29 16.95 9.84 -19.89
CA GLU A 29 17.99 8.80 -19.93
C GLU A 29 17.71 7.60 -18.99
N LYS A 30 16.83 7.77 -17.98
CA LYS A 30 16.34 6.70 -17.09
C LYS A 30 14.83 6.85 -16.80
N PRO A 31 13.94 6.42 -17.71
CA PRO A 31 12.50 6.64 -17.61
C PRO A 31 11.83 5.83 -16.50
N ILE A 32 12.46 4.74 -16.05
CA ILE A 32 11.93 3.80 -15.05
C ILE A 32 12.08 4.37 -13.63
N ASP A 33 13.28 4.82 -13.26
CA ASP A 33 13.59 5.41 -11.94
C ASP A 33 12.65 6.60 -11.64
N LYS A 34 12.43 7.44 -12.65
CA LYS A 34 11.51 8.59 -12.54
C LYS A 34 10.03 8.17 -12.46
N GLY A 35 9.66 7.06 -13.08
CA GLY A 35 8.29 6.50 -12.99
C GLY A 35 7.99 5.96 -11.59
N ILE A 36 8.98 5.30 -10.98
CA ILE A 36 8.94 4.75 -9.61
C ILE A 36 8.81 5.89 -8.60
N GLU A 37 9.66 6.91 -8.71
CA GLU A 37 9.62 8.12 -7.87
C GLU A 37 8.27 8.85 -8.00
N ILE A 38 7.76 9.02 -9.22
CA ILE A 38 6.44 9.64 -9.48
C ILE A 38 5.30 8.87 -8.82
N ALA A 39 5.42 7.55 -8.70
CA ALA A 39 4.43 6.70 -8.03
C ALA A 39 4.51 6.77 -6.50
N GLY A 40 5.55 7.43 -5.94
CA GLY A 40 5.77 7.58 -4.51
C GLY A 40 6.63 6.48 -3.88
N TYR A 41 7.43 5.79 -4.69
CA TYR A 41 8.27 4.67 -4.26
C TYR A 41 9.74 4.91 -4.63
N ASP A 42 10.61 4.16 -3.96
CA ASP A 42 12.01 3.95 -4.31
C ASP A 42 12.26 2.44 -4.51
N TYR A 43 13.47 2.07 -4.96
CA TYR A 43 13.81 0.68 -5.27
C TYR A 43 15.09 0.23 -4.57
N ASP A 44 15.01 -0.87 -3.82
CA ASP A 44 16.15 -1.54 -3.20
C ASP A 44 16.61 -2.72 -4.08
N SER A 45 17.74 -2.54 -4.75
CA SER A 45 18.33 -3.56 -5.62
C SER A 45 18.91 -4.78 -4.89
N VAL A 46 19.21 -4.68 -3.59
CA VAL A 46 19.78 -5.78 -2.80
C VAL A 46 18.70 -6.79 -2.46
N GLN A 47 17.53 -6.31 -2.04
CA GLN A 47 16.37 -7.14 -1.72
C GLN A 47 15.44 -7.38 -2.93
N ASP A 48 15.62 -6.62 -4.02
CA ASP A 48 14.80 -6.65 -5.24
C ASP A 48 13.32 -6.34 -4.89
N ILE A 49 13.12 -5.18 -4.25
CA ILE A 49 11.81 -4.66 -3.80
C ILE A 49 11.63 -3.16 -4.09
N PHE A 50 10.38 -2.75 -4.21
CA PHE A 50 9.98 -1.34 -4.10
C PHE A 50 9.59 -1.02 -2.66
N TYR A 51 9.87 0.19 -2.21
CA TYR A 51 9.48 0.64 -0.88
C TYR A 51 8.97 2.08 -0.90
N SER A 52 8.16 2.46 0.09
CA SER A 52 7.55 3.79 0.16
C SER A 52 8.59 4.91 0.34
N ASN A 53 8.35 6.03 -0.33
CA ASN A 53 9.10 7.27 -0.09
C ASN A 53 8.45 8.10 1.03
N MET A 54 9.27 8.74 1.84
CA MET A 54 8.82 9.63 2.92
C MET A 54 7.85 10.72 2.45
N ASN A 55 8.13 11.33 1.30
CA ASN A 55 7.40 12.47 0.75
C ASN A 55 6.52 12.07 -0.44
N ALA A 56 6.01 10.84 -0.43
CA ALA A 56 5.08 10.36 -1.42
C ALA A 56 3.79 11.22 -1.43
N TRP A 57 3.19 11.41 -2.60
CA TRP A 57 1.98 12.23 -2.76
C TRP A 57 0.78 11.68 -1.97
N GLN A 58 0.78 10.38 -1.65
CA GLN A 58 -0.14 9.70 -0.75
C GLN A 58 -0.26 10.44 0.60
N ARG A 59 0.79 11.13 1.03
CA ARG A 59 0.80 11.95 2.26
C ARG A 59 -0.28 13.03 2.27
N ASN A 60 -0.72 13.50 1.10
CA ASN A 60 -1.76 14.51 0.95
C ASN A 60 -3.17 13.92 0.72
N MET A 61 -3.31 12.59 0.76
CA MET A 61 -4.60 11.92 0.56
C MET A 61 -5.28 11.48 1.86
N GLY A 62 -4.52 11.34 2.94
CA GLY A 62 -5.04 10.76 4.18
C GLY A 62 -5.48 9.31 4.00
N TYR A 63 -6.34 8.85 4.90
CA TYR A 63 -6.86 7.50 4.92
C TYR A 63 -8.34 7.50 5.33
N SER A 64 -9.10 6.59 4.73
CA SER A 64 -10.44 6.22 5.18
C SER A 64 -10.68 4.74 4.89
N ARG A 65 -11.52 4.09 5.70
CA ARG A 65 -11.88 2.67 5.51
C ARG A 65 -12.46 2.37 4.12
N LEU A 66 -13.00 3.38 3.43
CA LEU A 66 -13.46 3.23 2.04
C LEU A 66 -12.35 2.80 1.08
N TYR A 67 -11.08 3.07 1.41
CA TYR A 67 -9.94 2.65 0.60
C TYR A 67 -9.78 1.14 0.65
N ASP A 68 -9.88 0.54 1.84
CA ASP A 68 -9.88 -0.92 2.00
C ASP A 68 -11.06 -1.55 1.27
N GLU A 69 -12.26 -0.96 1.40
CA GLU A 69 -13.48 -1.42 0.73
C GLU A 69 -13.34 -1.42 -0.80
N ALA A 70 -12.54 -0.50 -1.36
CA ALA A 70 -12.32 -0.40 -2.79
C ALA A 70 -11.13 -1.24 -3.30
N SER A 71 -10.36 -1.91 -2.43
CA SER A 71 -9.08 -2.55 -2.76
C SER A 71 -9.21 -3.66 -3.83
N ALA A 72 -10.14 -4.60 -3.67
CA ALA A 72 -10.29 -5.75 -4.56
C ALA A 72 -10.58 -5.35 -6.03
N PRO A 73 -11.51 -4.41 -6.33
CA PRO A 73 -11.67 -3.87 -7.68
C PRO A 73 -10.38 -3.35 -8.35
N PHE A 74 -9.38 -2.91 -7.58
CA PHE A 74 -8.09 -2.45 -8.09
C PHE A 74 -7.03 -3.56 -8.20
N GLY A 75 -7.40 -4.82 -7.98
CA GLY A 75 -6.51 -5.97 -8.05
C GLY A 75 -5.79 -6.29 -6.74
N MET A 76 -6.19 -5.66 -5.63
CA MET A 76 -5.57 -5.86 -4.32
C MET A 76 -6.37 -6.84 -3.49
N ILE A 77 -5.78 -8.00 -3.18
CA ILE A 77 -6.31 -8.99 -2.25
C ILE A 77 -5.39 -8.99 -1.05
N VAL A 78 -5.75 -8.18 -0.05
CA VAL A 78 -4.91 -7.84 1.10
C VAL A 78 -5.68 -7.98 2.39
N ASP A 79 -5.06 -8.58 3.40
CA ASP A 79 -5.58 -8.60 4.75
C ASP A 79 -5.31 -7.25 5.41
N CYS A 80 -6.37 -6.63 5.94
CA CYS A 80 -6.35 -5.35 6.62
C CYS A 80 -6.50 -5.53 8.13
N GLU A 81 -5.78 -4.73 8.91
CA GLU A 81 -5.89 -4.70 10.37
C GLU A 81 -5.83 -3.24 10.88
N PRO A 82 -6.99 -2.55 10.92
CA PRO A 82 -7.10 -1.23 11.52
C PRO A 82 -7.04 -1.30 13.06
N ILE A 83 -6.08 -0.58 13.64
CA ILE A 83 -5.91 -0.46 15.10
C ILE A 83 -6.17 0.99 15.52
N TYR A 84 -7.36 1.25 16.06
CA TYR A 84 -7.77 2.57 16.54
C TYR A 84 -7.49 2.73 18.04
N PHE A 85 -6.87 3.84 18.42
CA PHE A 85 -6.64 4.18 19.84
C PHE A 85 -6.62 5.69 20.06
N LYS A 86 -6.73 6.10 21.32
CA LYS A 86 -6.64 7.50 21.73
C LYS A 86 -5.26 7.77 22.27
N TYR A 87 -4.71 8.93 21.93
CA TYR A 87 -3.49 9.43 22.57
C TYR A 87 -3.38 10.93 22.36
N ASN A 88 -3.05 11.66 23.44
CA ASN A 88 -2.86 13.12 23.43
C ASN A 88 -4.01 13.86 22.73
N ASN A 89 -5.25 13.61 23.18
CA ASN A 89 -6.50 14.18 22.67
C ASN A 89 -6.80 13.99 21.17
N ARG A 90 -6.10 13.08 20.48
CA ARG A 90 -6.35 12.72 19.09
C ARG A 90 -6.74 11.25 18.96
N ILE A 91 -7.41 10.91 17.87
CA ILE A 91 -7.63 9.51 17.48
C ILE A 91 -6.49 9.11 16.56
N TRP A 92 -5.80 8.04 16.91
CA TRP A 92 -4.76 7.43 16.13
C TRP A 92 -5.30 6.18 15.44
N LEU A 93 -4.80 5.94 14.25
CA LEU A 93 -4.99 4.71 13.50
C LEU A 93 -3.61 4.21 13.07
N ILE A 94 -3.29 2.99 13.47
CA ILE A 94 -2.23 2.21 12.83
C ILE A 94 -2.91 1.17 11.95
N GLU A 95 -2.69 1.24 10.64
CA GLU A 95 -3.26 0.34 9.65
C GLU A 95 -2.18 -0.62 9.17
N LEU A 96 -2.43 -1.93 9.28
CA LEU A 96 -1.54 -2.95 8.73
C LEU A 96 -2.17 -3.60 7.52
N TRP A 97 -1.44 -3.66 6.41
CA TRP A 97 -1.84 -4.42 5.23
C TRP A 97 -0.80 -5.49 4.90
N LYS A 98 -1.24 -6.68 4.48
CA LYS A 98 -0.38 -7.69 3.82
C LYS A 98 -1.15 -8.45 2.76
N GLY A 99 -0.53 -8.77 1.63
CA GLY A 99 -1.21 -9.54 0.58
C GLY A 99 -0.66 -9.33 -0.82
N GLN A 100 -1.53 -9.56 -1.80
CA GLN A 100 -1.26 -9.40 -3.21
C GLN A 100 -1.81 -8.06 -3.72
N TYR A 101 -0.93 -7.28 -4.32
CA TYR A 101 -1.15 -5.98 -4.95
C TYR A 101 -0.92 -6.11 -6.45
N ASP A 102 -1.87 -6.76 -7.13
CA ASP A 102 -1.81 -7.03 -8.57
C ASP A 102 -0.56 -7.84 -8.95
N LEU A 103 0.47 -7.20 -9.49
CA LEU A 103 1.76 -7.81 -9.84
C LEU A 103 2.74 -7.95 -8.65
N ASN A 104 2.41 -7.42 -7.49
CA ASN A 104 3.33 -7.38 -6.35
C ASN A 104 2.78 -8.13 -5.16
N THR A 105 3.63 -8.83 -4.42
CA THR A 105 3.34 -9.21 -3.02
C THR A 105 3.91 -8.12 -2.11
N GLY A 106 3.19 -7.71 -1.07
CA GLY A 106 3.69 -6.66 -0.19
C GLY A 106 3.05 -6.61 1.18
N CYS A 107 3.54 -5.66 1.97
CA CYS A 107 2.94 -5.27 3.25
C CYS A 107 3.20 -3.81 3.56
N GLU A 108 2.35 -3.23 4.41
CA GLU A 108 2.34 -1.81 4.76
C GLU A 108 2.02 -1.61 6.25
N VAL A 109 2.66 -0.61 6.85
CA VAL A 109 2.28 -0.05 8.16
C VAL A 109 2.03 1.44 7.98
N GLY A 110 0.76 1.84 7.98
CA GLY A 110 0.35 3.25 7.93
C GLY A 110 0.07 3.81 9.32
N VAL A 111 0.51 5.04 9.58
CA VAL A 111 0.27 5.78 10.82
C VAL A 111 -0.53 7.04 10.48
N TYR A 112 -1.71 7.14 11.06
CA TYR A 112 -2.66 8.21 10.76
C TYR A 112 -3.24 8.81 12.04
N THR A 113 -3.62 10.08 11.96
CA THR A 113 -4.23 10.82 13.07
C THR A 113 -5.48 11.55 12.60
N ALA A 114 -6.45 11.68 13.49
CA ALA A 114 -7.63 12.48 13.29
C ALA A 114 -7.93 13.28 14.57
N GLU A 115 -8.51 14.46 14.37
CA GLU A 115 -9.05 15.22 15.49
C GLU A 115 -10.16 14.44 16.16
N LYS A 116 -10.25 14.58 17.48
CA LYS A 116 -11.25 13.88 18.27
C LYS A 116 -12.65 14.34 17.86
N PRO A 117 -13.56 13.42 17.50
CA PRO A 117 -14.92 13.80 17.13
C PRO A 117 -15.67 14.35 18.35
N ILE A 118 -16.67 15.20 18.11
CA ILE A 118 -17.56 15.76 19.13
C ILE A 118 -18.20 14.63 19.96
N LEU A 119 -18.67 13.58 19.28
CA LEU A 119 -19.15 12.34 19.89
C LEU A 119 -18.02 11.31 19.91
N ASN A 120 -17.38 11.16 21.07
CA ASN A 120 -16.18 10.34 21.25
C ASN A 120 -16.49 8.84 21.46
N LEU A 121 -17.24 8.24 20.53
CA LEU A 121 -17.65 6.83 20.56
C LEU A 121 -16.69 5.98 19.71
N PRO A 122 -16.04 4.92 20.25
CA PRO A 122 -15.11 4.08 19.48
C PRO A 122 -15.70 3.50 18.19
N GLU A 123 -17.00 3.24 18.17
CA GLU A 123 -17.74 2.70 17.03
C GLU A 123 -17.74 3.64 15.82
N VAL A 124 -17.53 4.95 16.03
CA VAL A 124 -17.47 5.93 14.95
C VAL A 124 -16.10 6.05 14.28
N TYR A 125 -15.04 5.53 14.91
CA TYR A 125 -13.65 5.71 14.44
C TYR A 125 -13.41 5.13 13.05
N LYS A 126 -14.05 4.00 12.74
CA LYS A 126 -13.97 3.37 11.41
C LYS A 126 -14.64 4.16 10.28
N TYR A 127 -15.44 5.16 10.60
CA TYR A 127 -16.12 6.04 9.64
C TYR A 127 -15.47 7.42 9.52
N MET A 128 -14.42 7.68 10.30
CA MET A 128 -13.69 8.94 10.24
C MET A 128 -12.72 8.96 9.06
N PHE A 129 -12.36 10.18 8.65
CA PHE A 129 -11.22 10.43 7.78
C PHE A 129 -10.00 10.75 8.65
N TYR A 130 -8.86 10.16 8.32
CA TYR A 130 -7.60 10.36 9.02
C TYR A 130 -6.57 11.04 8.12
N ASN A 131 -5.79 11.94 8.69
CA ASN A 131 -4.62 12.51 8.05
C ASN A 131 -3.42 11.60 8.23
N CYS A 132 -2.49 11.61 7.29
CA CYS A 132 -1.19 10.98 7.47
C CYS A 132 -0.45 11.62 8.65
N ALA A 133 0.29 10.83 9.43
CA ALA A 133 1.05 11.38 10.55
C ALA A 133 2.01 12.50 10.10
N SER A 134 2.06 13.58 10.89
CA SER A 134 3.02 14.66 10.68
C SER A 134 4.45 14.20 10.92
N ASP A 135 5.44 15.03 10.61
CA ASP A 135 6.85 14.68 10.77
C ASP A 135 7.24 14.37 12.22
N GLU A 136 6.58 15.05 13.16
CA GLU A 136 6.70 14.88 14.62
C GLU A 136 5.94 13.64 15.12
N ASP A 137 4.95 13.18 14.36
CA ASP A 137 4.07 12.06 14.68
C ASP A 137 4.49 10.73 14.05
N ARG A 138 5.53 10.72 13.20
CA ARG A 138 6.14 9.48 12.69
C ARG A 138 6.66 8.59 13.82
N LEU A 139 6.51 7.28 13.63
CA LEU A 139 6.96 6.26 14.55
C LEU A 139 8.14 5.50 13.96
N THR A 140 9.02 4.98 14.80
CA THR A 140 10.04 4.02 14.35
C THR A 140 9.37 2.68 14.15
N ILE A 141 9.46 2.15 12.94
CA ILE A 141 8.80 0.92 12.52
C ILE A 141 9.86 0.04 11.88
N SER A 142 9.97 -1.21 12.33
CA SER A 142 10.67 -2.26 11.60
C SER A 142 9.66 -3.34 11.22
N LEU A 143 9.82 -3.93 10.04
CA LEU A 143 8.96 -5.01 9.58
C LEU A 143 9.74 -6.02 8.75
N SER A 144 9.24 -7.25 8.71
CA SER A 144 9.66 -8.28 7.76
C SER A 144 8.45 -9.06 7.26
N LEU A 145 8.38 -9.27 5.96
CA LEU A 145 7.34 -10.08 5.33
C LEU A 145 7.90 -11.45 5.02
N LYS A 146 7.25 -12.50 5.50
CA LYS A 146 7.58 -13.89 5.18
C LYS A 146 6.46 -14.53 4.38
N LYS A 147 6.85 -15.36 3.41
CA LYS A 147 5.96 -16.25 2.69
C LYS A 147 6.34 -17.69 3.01
N ASN A 148 5.41 -18.49 3.53
CA ASN A 148 5.63 -19.89 3.88
C ASN A 148 6.92 -20.10 4.71
N GLY A 149 7.16 -19.21 5.67
CA GLY A 149 8.33 -19.21 6.56
C GLY A 149 9.62 -18.60 5.99
N LYS A 150 9.69 -18.31 4.68
CA LYS A 150 10.84 -17.67 4.04
C LYS A 150 10.67 -16.15 4.00
N THR A 151 11.67 -15.40 4.46
CA THR A 151 11.67 -13.94 4.34
C THR A 151 11.72 -13.50 2.88
N LEU A 152 10.77 -12.64 2.50
CA LEU A 152 10.76 -11.95 1.21
C LEU A 152 11.62 -10.68 1.28
N PHE A 153 11.43 -9.86 2.32
CA PHE A 153 12.20 -8.64 2.58
C PHE A 153 12.01 -8.15 4.03
N ALA A 154 12.84 -7.18 4.44
CA ALA A 154 12.71 -6.44 5.68
C ALA A 154 12.98 -4.94 5.47
N LEU A 155 12.32 -4.11 6.28
CA LEU A 155 12.44 -2.65 6.29
C LEU A 155 12.55 -2.15 7.73
N ASP A 156 13.27 -1.05 7.96
CA ASP A 156 13.39 -0.39 9.25
C ASP A 156 13.59 1.11 9.02
N ASP A 157 12.61 1.92 9.44
CA ASP A 157 12.69 3.37 9.33
C ASP A 157 11.71 4.09 10.29
N LYS A 158 11.96 5.37 10.54
CA LYS A 158 11.01 6.27 11.19
C LYS A 158 10.05 6.88 10.16
N HIS A 159 8.89 6.27 9.99
CA HIS A 159 7.96 6.59 8.90
C HIS A 159 6.52 6.81 9.36
N TRP A 160 5.74 7.50 8.52
CA TRP A 160 4.27 7.56 8.65
C TRP A 160 3.57 6.44 7.84
N TRP A 161 4.32 5.74 7.00
CA TRP A 161 3.84 4.75 6.02
C TRP A 161 5.02 3.92 5.53
N LEU A 162 5.40 2.90 6.28
CA LEU A 162 6.48 2.00 5.90
C LEU A 162 5.89 0.85 5.08
N ALA A 163 6.21 0.80 3.79
CA ALA A 163 5.64 -0.15 2.86
C ALA A 163 6.72 -0.77 1.98
N GLY A 164 6.56 -2.06 1.65
CA GLY A 164 7.47 -2.81 0.79
C GLY A 164 6.72 -3.75 -0.14
N PHE A 165 7.20 -3.88 -1.37
CA PHE A 165 6.56 -4.63 -2.45
C PHE A 165 7.58 -5.40 -3.28
N LYS A 166 7.40 -6.71 -3.36
CA LYS A 166 8.17 -7.58 -4.25
C LYS A 166 7.42 -7.80 -5.55
N LEU A 167 7.99 -7.34 -6.65
CA LEU A 167 7.42 -7.44 -7.98
C LEU A 167 7.56 -8.86 -8.55
N GLY A 168 6.50 -9.38 -9.17
CA GLY A 168 6.48 -10.69 -9.80
C GLY A 168 6.30 -11.86 -8.83
N GLU A 169 6.25 -11.61 -7.53
CA GLU A 169 5.91 -12.63 -6.53
C GLU A 169 4.39 -12.70 -6.39
N TYR A 170 3.82 -13.86 -6.71
CA TYR A 170 2.41 -14.17 -6.43
C TYR A 170 2.29 -14.77 -5.04
N SER A 171 1.38 -14.30 -4.20
CA SER A 171 1.08 -14.89 -2.90
C SER A 171 -0.41 -14.92 -2.63
N GLU A 172 -0.87 -15.95 -1.92
CA GLU A 172 -2.13 -15.86 -1.17
C GLU A 172 -1.88 -15.14 0.17
N PRO A 173 -2.80 -14.30 0.66
CA PRO A 173 -2.62 -13.64 1.96
C PRO A 173 -2.36 -14.62 3.12
N SER A 174 -2.92 -15.83 3.05
CA SER A 174 -2.74 -16.91 4.03
C SER A 174 -1.35 -17.55 4.02
N GLU A 175 -0.55 -17.33 2.98
CA GLU A 175 0.85 -17.76 2.94
C GLU A 175 1.78 -16.73 3.63
N LEU A 176 1.26 -15.53 3.89
CA LEU A 176 2.04 -14.39 4.35
C LEU A 176 1.91 -14.16 5.84
N VAL A 177 3.05 -13.97 6.49
CA VAL A 177 3.15 -13.52 7.88
C VAL A 177 4.02 -12.28 7.93
N MET A 178 3.50 -11.23 8.55
CA MET A 178 4.21 -9.98 8.79
C MET A 178 4.66 -9.92 10.25
N TYR A 179 5.96 -9.77 10.47
CA TYR A 179 6.50 -9.48 11.79
C TYR A 179 6.89 -8.02 11.83
N LEU A 180 6.46 -7.27 12.85
CA LEU A 180 6.77 -5.85 12.97
C LEU A 180 7.09 -5.45 14.40
N ASN A 181 7.94 -4.44 14.56
CA ASN A 181 8.10 -3.71 15.81
C ASN A 181 7.75 -2.25 15.58
N ILE A 182 6.96 -1.68 16.46
CA ILE A 182 6.59 -0.27 16.44
C ILE A 182 7.07 0.34 17.76
N THR A 183 7.93 1.36 17.69
CA THR A 183 8.31 2.18 18.85
C THR A 183 7.36 3.35 18.96
N LEU A 184 6.54 3.36 20.02
CA LEU A 184 5.57 4.41 20.32
C LEU A 184 6.26 5.61 20.98
N LYS A 185 5.59 6.76 20.99
CA LYS A 185 6.19 8.02 21.46
C LYS A 185 6.62 7.97 22.92
N ASP A 186 5.78 7.41 23.76
CA ASP A 186 5.96 7.30 25.20
C ASP A 186 5.15 6.11 25.75
N GLU A 187 5.23 5.92 27.07
CA GLU A 187 4.54 4.86 27.79
C GLU A 187 3.01 4.98 27.71
N GLU A 188 2.47 6.20 27.66
CA GLU A 188 1.02 6.44 27.56
C GLU A 188 0.49 5.99 26.18
N MET A 189 1.18 6.37 25.11
CA MET A 189 0.85 5.93 23.76
C MET A 189 0.99 4.42 23.61
N CYS A 190 2.07 3.84 24.17
CA CYS A 190 2.29 2.40 24.16
C CYS A 190 1.17 1.65 24.87
N SER A 191 0.78 2.10 26.08
CA SER A 191 -0.33 1.51 26.83
C SER A 191 -1.64 1.58 26.05
N SER A 192 -1.92 2.73 25.44
CA SER A 192 -3.13 2.92 24.62
C SER A 192 -3.17 2.02 23.39
N PHE A 193 -2.03 1.83 22.72
CA PHE A 193 -1.90 0.91 21.58
C PHE A 193 -2.06 -0.55 22.01
N VAL A 194 -1.43 -0.96 23.11
CA VAL A 194 -1.54 -2.32 23.67
C VAL A 194 -2.99 -2.65 24.06
N GLU A 195 -3.70 -1.71 24.69
CA GLU A 195 -5.12 -1.88 24.99
C GLU A 195 -5.96 -2.07 23.72
N ALA A 196 -5.66 -1.34 22.66
CA ALA A 196 -6.38 -1.45 21.39
C ALA A 196 -6.16 -2.80 20.69
N ILE A 197 -4.91 -3.30 20.62
CA ILE A 197 -4.64 -4.61 20.01
C ILE A 197 -5.23 -5.76 20.84
N LYS A 198 -5.19 -5.68 22.18
CA LYS A 198 -5.87 -6.64 23.06
C LYS A 198 -7.38 -6.64 22.84
N LYS A 199 -7.98 -5.46 22.65
CA LYS A 199 -9.42 -5.30 22.43
C LYS A 199 -9.90 -5.93 21.12
N ILE A 200 -9.10 -5.87 20.06
CA ILE A 200 -9.48 -6.47 18.77
C ILE A 200 -9.22 -7.99 18.73
N GLY A 201 -8.37 -8.53 19.61
CA GLY A 201 -8.23 -9.98 19.80
C GLY A 201 -6.81 -10.50 19.96
N TYR A 202 -5.78 -9.66 19.84
CA TYR A 202 -4.39 -10.11 19.93
C TYR A 202 -4.02 -10.64 21.32
N GLU A 203 -3.32 -11.77 21.35
CA GLU A 203 -2.86 -12.44 22.57
C GLU A 203 -1.41 -12.07 22.94
N GLU A 204 -1.20 -11.56 24.15
CA GLU A 204 0.13 -11.23 24.68
C GLU A 204 0.98 -12.49 24.90
N ASN A 205 2.29 -12.42 24.63
CA ASN A 205 3.26 -13.53 24.64
C ASN A 205 3.05 -14.61 23.57
N LYS A 206 2.05 -14.45 22.70
CA LYS A 206 1.79 -15.36 21.57
C LYS A 206 1.86 -14.61 20.24
N GLU A 207 1.15 -13.51 20.14
CA GLU A 207 1.07 -12.70 18.92
C GLU A 207 1.78 -11.36 19.08
N PHE A 208 1.93 -10.86 20.31
CA PHE A 208 2.73 -9.66 20.57
C PHE A 208 3.47 -9.70 21.90
N ILE A 209 4.51 -8.87 22.00
CA ILE A 209 5.31 -8.61 23.20
C ILE A 209 5.58 -7.12 23.34
N VAL A 210 5.82 -6.66 24.56
CA VAL A 210 6.13 -5.25 24.86
C VAL A 210 7.52 -5.17 25.50
N ASN A 211 8.36 -4.25 25.01
CA ASN A 211 9.67 -3.94 25.59
C ASN A 211 9.86 -2.40 25.62
N GLY A 212 9.80 -1.82 26.81
CA GLY A 212 9.73 -0.36 26.96
C GLY A 212 8.49 0.20 26.26
N ASN A 213 8.68 1.19 25.38
CA ASN A 213 7.65 1.75 24.52
C ASN A 213 7.58 1.07 23.14
N THR A 214 8.22 -0.08 22.95
CA THR A 214 8.21 -0.82 21.67
C THR A 214 7.29 -2.03 21.77
N VAL A 215 6.40 -2.19 20.80
CA VAL A 215 5.53 -3.36 20.67
C VAL A 215 5.95 -4.17 19.46
N GLY A 216 6.38 -5.41 19.69
CA GLY A 216 6.61 -6.41 18.65
C GLY A 216 5.34 -7.20 18.41
N LEU A 217 4.87 -7.26 17.17
CA LEU A 217 3.60 -7.85 16.75
C LEU A 217 3.82 -8.85 15.61
N THR A 218 3.07 -9.94 15.61
CA THR A 218 2.99 -10.93 14.54
C THR A 218 1.61 -10.86 13.91
N PHE A 219 1.54 -10.30 12.70
CA PHE A 219 0.32 -10.25 11.90
C PHE A 219 0.30 -11.42 10.91
N ASP A 220 -0.29 -12.54 11.36
CA ASP A 220 -0.54 -13.76 10.57
C ASP A 220 -1.98 -13.77 10.04
N LYS A 221 -2.96 -13.77 10.95
CA LYS A 221 -4.38 -13.73 10.61
C LYS A 221 -5.00 -12.44 11.14
N PRO A 222 -5.88 -11.78 10.36
CA PRO A 222 -6.58 -10.62 10.84
C PRO A 222 -7.58 -10.96 11.92
N HIS A 223 -7.61 -10.12 12.96
CA HIS A 223 -8.60 -10.18 14.04
C HIS A 223 -9.82 -9.30 13.74
N THR A 224 -9.68 -8.31 12.86
CA THR A 224 -10.77 -7.45 12.41
C THR A 224 -11.46 -7.96 11.13
N THR A 225 -12.71 -7.50 10.94
CA THR A 225 -13.50 -7.82 9.74
C THR A 225 -12.85 -7.25 8.49
N GLN A 226 -12.57 -8.13 7.54
CA GLN A 226 -12.04 -7.77 6.24
C GLN A 226 -13.03 -6.94 5.41
N PRO A 227 -12.54 -6.14 4.44
CA PRO A 227 -13.39 -5.35 3.56
C PRO A 227 -14.51 -6.18 2.92
N ILE A 228 -15.68 -5.57 2.70
CA ILE A 228 -16.88 -6.22 2.13
C ILE A 228 -16.61 -6.78 0.73
N THR A 229 -15.65 -6.20 0.01
CA THR A 229 -15.21 -6.69 -1.29
C THR A 229 -14.33 -7.94 -1.23
N ARG A 230 -13.76 -8.27 -0.06
CA ARG A 230 -13.06 -9.54 0.21
C ARG A 230 -14.06 -10.67 0.40
N THR A 231 -14.53 -11.22 -0.71
CA THR A 231 -15.36 -12.43 -0.73
C THR A 231 -14.61 -13.57 -1.41
N GLU A 232 -14.90 -14.81 -1.07
CA GLU A 232 -14.23 -15.98 -1.67
C GLU A 232 -14.28 -15.97 -3.22
N GLN A 233 -15.40 -15.51 -3.80
CA GLN A 233 -15.56 -15.44 -5.25
C GLN A 233 -14.72 -14.31 -5.86
N THR A 234 -14.79 -13.11 -5.28
CA THR A 234 -14.02 -11.95 -5.74
C THR A 234 -12.52 -12.20 -5.61
N ASP A 235 -12.08 -12.72 -4.45
CA ASP A 235 -10.69 -13.07 -4.17
C ASP A 235 -10.18 -14.08 -5.20
N LYS A 236 -10.92 -15.16 -5.47
CA LYS A 236 -10.52 -16.16 -6.47
C LYS A 236 -10.34 -15.56 -7.87
N ILE A 237 -11.28 -14.76 -8.35
CA ILE A 237 -11.21 -14.17 -9.69
C ILE A 237 -9.99 -13.24 -9.81
N ILE A 238 -9.80 -12.37 -8.82
CA ILE A 238 -8.69 -11.41 -8.83
C ILE A 238 -7.35 -12.13 -8.66
N GLN A 239 -7.26 -13.12 -7.77
CA GLN A 239 -6.04 -13.91 -7.57
C GLN A 239 -5.68 -14.72 -8.81
N MET A 240 -6.65 -15.28 -9.55
CA MET A 240 -6.36 -15.92 -10.84
C MET A 240 -5.71 -14.94 -11.83
N LYS A 241 -6.23 -13.70 -11.91
CA LYS A 241 -5.66 -12.63 -12.73
C LYS A 241 -4.25 -12.27 -12.24
N ASN A 242 -4.06 -12.05 -10.94
CA ASN A 242 -2.79 -11.70 -10.33
C ASN A 242 -1.74 -12.79 -10.56
N LYS A 243 -2.13 -14.06 -10.44
CA LYS A 243 -1.26 -15.21 -10.71
C LYS A 243 -0.81 -15.23 -12.17
N LEU A 244 -1.74 -15.07 -13.10
CA LEU A 244 -1.41 -15.03 -14.54
C LEU A 244 -0.43 -13.90 -14.86
N LEU A 245 -0.62 -12.73 -14.26
CA LEU A 245 0.28 -11.58 -14.41
C LEU A 245 1.68 -11.88 -13.86
N CYS A 246 1.77 -12.47 -12.66
CA CYS A 246 3.05 -12.83 -12.05
C CYS A 246 3.77 -13.94 -12.84
N ASP A 247 3.06 -15.00 -13.26
CA ASP A 247 3.61 -16.09 -14.07
C ASP A 247 4.20 -15.54 -15.37
N LYS A 248 3.44 -14.70 -16.08
CA LYS A 248 3.89 -14.09 -17.33
C LYS A 248 5.07 -13.12 -17.12
N TYR A 249 5.05 -12.34 -16.04
CA TYR A 249 6.19 -11.51 -15.67
C TYR A 249 7.44 -12.37 -15.45
N ASN A 250 7.35 -13.44 -14.67
CA ASN A 250 8.46 -14.33 -14.37
C ASN A 250 8.98 -15.04 -15.61
N ASP A 251 8.10 -15.52 -16.49
CA ASP A 251 8.50 -16.18 -17.75
C ASP A 251 9.37 -15.28 -18.63
N ILE A 252 8.99 -14.01 -18.76
CA ILE A 252 9.73 -13.01 -19.54
C ILE A 252 11.02 -12.61 -18.83
N THR A 253 10.97 -12.45 -17.50
CA THR A 253 12.04 -11.79 -16.75
C THR A 253 13.10 -12.74 -16.21
N ARG A 254 12.85 -14.06 -16.21
CA ARG A 254 13.72 -15.10 -15.63
C ARG A 254 15.19 -15.06 -16.09
N VAL A 255 15.46 -14.56 -17.30
CA VAL A 255 16.82 -14.48 -17.86
C VAL A 255 17.57 -13.20 -17.47
N TYR A 256 16.92 -12.26 -16.78
CA TYR A 256 17.48 -10.96 -16.43
C TYR A 256 17.69 -10.83 -14.93
N SER A 257 18.83 -10.26 -14.54
CA SER A 257 19.23 -10.12 -13.13
C SER A 257 18.91 -8.75 -12.53
N ASN A 258 18.70 -7.72 -13.34
CA ASN A 258 18.45 -6.35 -12.88
C ASN A 258 17.10 -5.82 -13.35
N LEU A 259 16.51 -4.91 -12.56
CA LEU A 259 15.18 -4.35 -12.81
C LEU A 259 15.06 -3.68 -14.18
N THR A 260 16.07 -2.91 -14.59
CA THR A 260 16.03 -2.18 -15.87
C THR A 260 15.84 -3.13 -17.05
N ASP A 261 16.60 -4.22 -17.11
CA ASP A 261 16.49 -5.21 -18.16
C ASP A 261 15.16 -5.98 -18.08
N LYS A 262 14.72 -6.34 -16.86
CA LYS A 262 13.41 -6.96 -16.64
C LYS A 262 12.27 -6.10 -17.23
N ILE A 263 12.24 -4.80 -16.90
CA ILE A 263 11.21 -3.88 -17.39
C ILE A 263 11.31 -3.64 -18.90
N ASN A 264 12.52 -3.50 -19.44
CA ASN A 264 12.73 -3.36 -20.89
C ASN A 264 12.24 -4.60 -21.66
N ALA A 265 12.42 -5.80 -21.10
CA ALA A 265 11.93 -7.04 -21.70
C ALA A 265 10.40 -7.10 -21.67
N ILE A 266 9.79 -6.73 -20.53
CA ILE A 266 8.33 -6.65 -20.38
C ILE A 266 7.74 -5.65 -21.38
N GLN A 267 8.34 -4.47 -21.55
CA GLN A 267 7.89 -3.48 -22.53
C GLN A 267 7.85 -4.03 -23.96
N LYS A 268 8.82 -4.87 -24.33
CA LYS A 268 8.94 -5.44 -25.68
C LYS A 268 8.02 -6.64 -25.89
N GLN A 269 7.87 -7.50 -24.89
CA GLN A 269 7.25 -8.82 -25.04
C GLN A 269 5.81 -8.88 -24.50
N ALA A 270 5.45 -7.99 -23.57
CA ALA A 270 4.14 -7.92 -22.95
C ALA A 270 3.75 -6.46 -22.69
N PRO A 271 3.50 -5.66 -23.74
CA PRO A 271 3.16 -4.25 -23.62
C PRO A 271 1.91 -4.01 -22.75
N GLU A 272 1.00 -4.97 -22.65
CA GLU A 272 -0.16 -4.94 -21.76
C GLU A 272 0.21 -5.05 -20.26
N ILE A 273 1.24 -5.83 -19.91
CA ILE A 273 1.78 -5.86 -18.54
C ILE A 273 2.53 -4.56 -18.26
N TYR A 274 3.30 -4.08 -19.25
CA TYR A 274 3.96 -2.79 -19.16
C TYR A 274 2.94 -1.66 -18.95
N SER A 275 1.79 -1.68 -19.65
CA SER A 275 0.73 -0.70 -19.44
C SER A 275 0.07 -0.84 -18.07
N GLU A 276 -0.12 -2.04 -17.52
CA GLU A 276 -0.61 -2.16 -16.13
C GLU A 276 0.38 -1.55 -15.12
N ILE A 277 1.68 -1.69 -15.35
CA ILE A 277 2.74 -1.09 -14.51
C ILE A 277 2.81 0.44 -14.70
N VAL A 278 2.78 0.91 -15.95
CA VAL A 278 3.05 2.31 -16.31
C VAL A 278 1.79 3.16 -16.35
N ASP A 279 0.67 2.69 -16.90
CA ASP A 279 -0.58 3.46 -16.99
C ASP A 279 -1.18 3.73 -15.61
N LYS A 280 -1.01 2.81 -14.65
CA LYS A 280 -1.35 3.10 -13.24
C LYS A 280 -0.46 4.20 -12.66
N ALA A 281 0.83 4.21 -12.98
CA ALA A 281 1.74 5.29 -12.55
C ALA A 281 1.42 6.64 -13.23
N VAL A 282 1.02 6.63 -14.51
CA VAL A 282 0.65 7.82 -15.29
C VAL A 282 -0.71 8.39 -14.89
N LEU A 283 -1.72 7.54 -14.66
CA LEU A 283 -3.02 7.96 -14.15
C LEU A 283 -2.88 8.67 -12.79
N ARG A 284 -2.02 8.14 -11.91
CA ARG A 284 -1.68 8.77 -10.61
C ARG A 284 -1.03 10.15 -10.80
N LYS A 285 -0.12 10.31 -11.78
CA LYS A 285 0.46 11.62 -12.14
C LYS A 285 -0.59 12.61 -12.67
N TYR A 286 -1.59 12.15 -13.40
CA TYR A 286 -2.67 12.99 -13.91
C TYR A 286 -3.61 13.47 -12.78
N LEU A 287 -4.01 12.56 -11.88
CA LEU A 287 -4.78 12.92 -10.68
C LEU A 287 -4.04 13.97 -9.82
N ARG A 288 -2.71 13.88 -9.73
CA ARG A 288 -1.85 14.90 -9.11
C ARG A 288 -1.97 16.27 -9.76
N SER A 289 -2.05 16.34 -11.10
CA SER A 289 -2.11 17.62 -11.82
C SER A 289 -3.44 18.35 -11.67
N MET A 290 -4.54 17.63 -11.42
CA MET A 290 -5.87 18.24 -11.27
C MET A 290 -6.08 18.92 -9.91
N LYS A 291 -5.36 18.51 -8.86
CA LYS A 291 -5.45 19.16 -7.54
C LYS A 291 -4.66 20.46 -7.44
N ASN A 292 -3.53 20.58 -8.14
CA ASN A 292 -2.73 21.81 -8.12
C ASN A 292 -3.42 22.99 -8.82
N THR A 293 -4.41 22.71 -9.67
CA THR A 293 -5.22 23.73 -10.37
C THR A 293 -6.44 24.21 -9.57
N GLU A 294 -6.76 23.61 -8.42
CA GLU A 294 -7.85 24.07 -7.53
C GLU A 294 -7.34 24.96 -6.37
N THR A 295 -6.04 25.29 -6.38
CA THR A 295 -5.38 26.18 -5.40
C THR A 295 -4.76 27.44 -6.01
N GLU A 296 -5.20 27.83 -7.22
CA GLU A 296 -5.00 29.18 -7.78
C GLU A 296 -6.35 29.89 -7.91
#